data_AF-A0A7V9UN77-F1
#
_entry.id   AF-A0A7V9UN77-F1
#
_cell.length_a   1.000
_cell.length_b   1.000
_cell.length_c   1.000
_cell.angle_alpha   90.00
_cell.angle_beta   90.00
_cell.angle_gamma   90.00
#
_symmetry.space_group_name_H-M   'P 1'
#
loop_
_entity.id
_entity.type
_entity.pdbx_description
1 polymer ?
#
loop_
_entity_poly.entity_id
_entity_poly.type
_entity_poly.pdbx_seq_one_letter_code
_entity_poly.pdbx_strand_id
1 'polypeptide(L)'
;VAALGLMQHYQWAQLPGGLQVLDNWIVIGVALFMYAVEFVADKIPLVDTLWDAVHTFIRVPAGAIVAGAATSDLDPTVQVVALLLGGGLALSTHGTKATARAAVNTSPEPFSNWTLSILEDVITIGAAVLAVLNPVVMLVVILIFLLLLAWILPKVLRRLRRMLTTARNFFRGRPLSEISRS
;
A
#
# COMPACT_ATOMS: atom_id res chain seq x y z
N VAL A 1 -7.44 4.13 9.00
CA VAL A 1 -8.06 3.98 10.35
C VAL A 1 -8.63 5.29 10.85
N ALA A 2 -7.80 6.33 11.10
CA ALA A 2 -8.27 7.62 11.62
C ALA A 2 -9.43 8.23 10.81
N ALA A 3 -9.32 8.28 9.47
CA ALA A 3 -10.38 8.80 8.60
C ALA A 3 -11.71 8.04 8.79
N LEU A 4 -11.67 6.70 8.78
CA LEU A 4 -12.86 5.87 8.97
C LEU A 4 -13.46 6.07 10.37
N GLY A 5 -12.63 6.13 11.40
CA GLY A 5 -13.07 6.37 12.77
C GLY A 5 -13.77 7.71 12.93
N LEU A 6 -13.22 8.79 12.37
CA LEU A 6 -13.84 10.12 12.38
C LEU A 6 -15.16 10.14 11.60
N MET A 7 -15.24 9.46 10.45
CA MET A 7 -16.48 9.37 9.66
C MET A 7 -17.60 8.64 10.43
N GLN A 8 -17.26 7.56 11.12
CA GLN A 8 -18.17 6.85 12.02
C GLN A 8 -18.60 7.76 13.19
N HIS A 9 -17.63 8.43 13.83
CA HIS A 9 -17.86 9.28 15.00
C HIS A 9 -18.84 10.41 14.71
N TYR A 10 -18.64 11.13 13.59
CA TYR A 10 -19.51 12.21 13.16
C TYR A 10 -20.75 11.74 12.39
N GLN A 11 -21.01 10.43 12.35
CA GLN A 11 -22.17 9.82 11.68
C GLN A 11 -22.28 10.17 10.19
N TRP A 12 -21.15 10.46 9.54
CA TRP A 12 -21.09 10.65 8.08
C TRP A 12 -21.23 9.34 7.34
N ALA A 13 -20.93 8.23 8.02
CA ALA A 13 -21.15 6.89 7.52
C ALA A 13 -21.28 5.87 8.65
N GLN A 14 -21.89 4.74 8.34
CA GLN A 14 -21.95 3.59 9.23
C GLN A 14 -21.00 2.52 8.72
N LEU A 15 -19.97 2.22 9.51
CA LEU A 15 -18.99 1.19 9.22
C LEU A 15 -19.59 -0.20 9.46
N PRO A 16 -19.36 -1.17 8.55
CA PRO A 16 -19.92 -2.51 8.67
C PRO A 16 -19.10 -3.40 9.62
N GLY A 17 -19.76 -4.43 10.17
CA GLY A 17 -19.12 -5.48 10.95
C GLY A 17 -18.31 -4.97 12.14
N GLY A 18 -17.16 -5.59 12.35
CA GLY A 18 -16.23 -5.29 13.44
C GLY A 18 -15.53 -3.94 13.34
N LEU A 19 -15.79 -3.11 12.33
CA LEU A 19 -15.15 -1.80 12.18
C LEU A 19 -15.74 -0.71 13.07
N GLN A 20 -16.86 -0.96 13.75
CA GLN A 20 -17.47 0.02 14.66
C GLN A 20 -16.52 0.43 15.81
N VAL A 21 -15.57 -0.42 16.18
CA VAL A 21 -14.54 -0.13 17.19
C VAL A 21 -13.66 1.07 16.82
N LEU A 22 -13.60 1.45 15.54
CA LEU A 22 -12.83 2.59 15.07
C LEU A 22 -13.37 3.95 15.55
N ASP A 23 -14.61 3.98 16.06
CA ASP A 23 -15.24 5.16 16.67
C ASP A 23 -14.59 5.58 18.02
N ASN A 24 -13.77 4.73 18.61
CA ASN A 24 -13.16 5.01 19.91
C ASN A 24 -12.09 6.11 19.80
N TRP A 25 -12.21 7.18 20.62
CA TRP A 25 -11.26 8.30 20.64
C TRP A 25 -9.79 7.90 20.88
N ILE A 26 -9.54 6.84 21.65
CA ILE A 26 -8.17 6.33 21.85
C ILE A 26 -7.64 5.75 20.54
N VAL A 27 -8.45 4.96 19.83
CA VAL A 27 -8.08 4.36 18.53
C VAL A 27 -7.83 5.46 17.49
N ILE A 28 -8.72 6.45 17.42
CA ILE A 28 -8.57 7.61 16.53
C ILE A 28 -7.29 8.38 16.87
N GLY A 29 -7.06 8.67 18.16
CA GLY A 29 -5.89 9.40 18.64
C GLY A 29 -4.58 8.69 18.31
N VAL A 30 -4.48 7.37 18.56
CA VAL A 30 -3.32 6.56 18.20
C VAL A 30 -3.10 6.53 16.68
N ALA A 31 -4.17 6.37 15.90
CA ALA A 31 -4.08 6.37 14.45
C ALA A 31 -3.62 7.72 13.88
N LEU A 32 -4.10 8.84 14.44
CA LEU A 32 -3.67 10.19 14.07
C LEU A 32 -2.22 10.44 14.46
N PHE A 33 -1.80 10.02 15.66
CA PHE A 33 -0.41 10.11 16.07
C PHE A 33 0.51 9.32 15.13
N MET A 34 0.13 8.08 14.80
CA MET A 34 0.92 7.26 13.89
C MET A 34 0.99 7.85 12.48
N TYR A 35 -0.12 8.42 11.99
CA TYR A 35 -0.12 9.17 10.75
C TYR A 35 0.81 10.37 10.79
N ALA A 36 0.82 11.15 11.88
CA ALA A 36 1.72 12.29 12.01
C ALA A 36 3.20 11.87 12.01
N VAL A 37 3.53 10.75 12.64
CA VAL A 37 4.89 10.17 12.58
C VAL A 37 5.24 9.74 11.15
N GLU A 38 4.34 9.01 10.47
CA GLU A 38 4.51 8.60 9.07
C GLU A 38 4.71 9.82 8.15
N PHE A 39 3.87 10.85 8.29
CA PHE A 39 3.94 12.09 7.51
C PHE A 39 5.31 12.78 7.60
N VAL A 40 5.91 12.80 8.80
CA VAL A 40 7.24 13.40 9.02
C VAL A 40 8.34 12.48 8.53
N ALA A 41 8.24 11.17 8.80
CA ALA A 41 9.22 10.16 8.38
C ALA A 41 9.38 10.15 6.85
N ASP A 42 8.27 10.24 6.13
CA ASP A 42 8.20 10.26 4.66
C ASP A 42 8.99 11.40 4.00
N LYS A 43 9.28 12.49 4.73
CA LYS A 43 10.04 13.64 4.21
C LYS A 43 11.55 13.44 4.21
N ILE A 44 12.04 12.40 4.90
CA ILE A 44 13.47 12.11 5.04
C ILE A 44 13.78 10.78 4.32
N PRO A 45 14.44 10.79 3.13
CA PRO A 45 14.52 9.63 2.22
C PRO A 45 15.01 8.31 2.84
N LEU A 46 15.99 8.37 3.76
CA LEU A 46 16.50 7.17 4.44
C LEU A 46 15.55 6.67 5.54
N VAL A 47 14.93 7.59 6.26
CA VAL A 47 13.95 7.26 7.30
C VAL A 47 12.71 6.65 6.66
N ASP A 48 12.21 7.27 5.58
CA ASP A 48 11.11 6.77 4.73
C ASP A 48 11.36 5.32 4.29
N THR A 49 12.53 5.03 3.73
CA THR A 49 12.85 3.67 3.26
C THR A 49 12.84 2.63 4.40
N LEU A 50 13.44 2.96 5.56
CA LEU A 50 13.47 2.07 6.71
C LEU A 50 12.07 1.90 7.34
N TRP A 51 11.31 2.99 7.41
CA TRP A 51 9.95 3.02 7.91
C TRP A 51 9.01 2.18 7.05
N ASP A 52 9.09 2.30 5.73
CA ASP A 52 8.33 1.49 4.78
C ASP A 52 8.70 0.01 4.84
N ALA A 53 9.98 -0.32 5.10
CA ALA A 53 10.42 -1.71 5.26
C ALA A 53 9.74 -2.36 6.48
N VAL A 54 9.71 -1.67 7.63
CA VAL A 54 8.99 -2.15 8.82
C VAL A 54 7.49 -2.24 8.55
N HIS A 55 6.90 -1.20 7.95
CA HIS A 55 5.46 -1.16 7.68
C HIS A 55 4.99 -2.14 6.63
N THR A 56 5.87 -2.70 5.81
CA THR A 56 5.52 -3.82 4.92
C THR A 56 4.91 -4.99 5.71
N PHE A 57 5.50 -5.31 6.86
CA PHE A 57 5.07 -6.44 7.70
C PHE A 57 3.86 -6.13 8.56
N ILE A 58 3.59 -4.84 8.83
CA ILE A 58 2.48 -4.42 9.67
C ILE A 58 1.23 -4.14 8.82
N ARG A 59 1.41 -3.42 7.70
CA ARG A 59 0.32 -2.94 6.85
C ARG A 59 -0.37 -4.07 6.09
N VAL A 60 0.36 -5.11 5.66
CA VAL A 60 -0.23 -6.24 4.93
C VAL A 60 -1.18 -7.05 5.82
N PRO A 61 -0.78 -7.52 7.02
CA PRO A 61 -1.72 -8.13 7.96
C PRO A 61 -2.82 -7.17 8.39
N ALA A 62 -2.51 -5.89 8.65
CA ALA A 62 -3.52 -4.92 9.06
C ALA A 62 -4.60 -4.72 7.98
N GLY A 63 -4.22 -4.62 6.69
CA GLY A 63 -5.17 -4.51 5.59
C GLY A 63 -6.05 -5.76 5.45
N ALA A 64 -5.47 -6.94 5.65
CA ALA A 64 -6.19 -8.21 5.69
C ALA A 64 -7.22 -8.23 6.85
N ILE A 65 -6.79 -7.86 8.06
CA ILE A 65 -7.64 -7.82 9.26
C ILE A 65 -8.78 -6.81 9.09
N VAL A 66 -8.50 -5.61 8.57
CA VAL A 66 -9.53 -4.58 8.35
C VAL A 66 -10.59 -5.07 7.35
N ALA A 67 -10.17 -5.73 6.26
CA ALA A 67 -11.12 -6.28 5.29
C ALA A 67 -11.97 -7.41 5.90
N GLY A 68 -11.36 -8.33 6.66
CA GLY A 68 -12.09 -9.39 7.35
C GLY A 68 -13.01 -8.86 8.47
N ALA A 69 -12.62 -7.78 9.15
CA ALA A 69 -13.46 -7.13 10.15
C ALA A 69 -14.66 -6.43 9.50
N ALA A 70 -14.49 -5.80 8.33
CA ALA A 70 -15.58 -5.18 7.58
C ALA A 70 -16.67 -6.18 7.16
N THR A 71 -16.30 -7.45 6.99
CA THR A 71 -17.20 -8.53 6.55
C THR A 71 -17.49 -9.55 7.66
N SER A 72 -17.29 -9.18 8.94
CA SER A 72 -17.45 -10.12 10.07
C SER A 72 -18.85 -10.68 10.23
N ASP A 73 -19.86 -9.96 9.74
CA ASP A 73 -21.27 -10.34 9.88
C ASP A 73 -21.75 -11.22 8.70
N LEU A 74 -20.88 -11.48 7.73
CA LEU A 74 -21.15 -12.31 6.56
C LEU A 74 -20.70 -13.75 6.80
N ASP A 75 -21.03 -14.63 5.83
CA ASP A 75 -20.58 -16.02 5.86
C ASP A 75 -19.05 -16.12 6.04
N PRO A 76 -18.54 -17.07 6.85
CA PRO A 76 -17.10 -17.23 7.10
C PRO A 76 -16.28 -17.38 5.82
N THR A 77 -16.85 -17.99 4.77
CA THR A 77 -16.17 -18.10 3.45
C THR A 77 -15.92 -16.73 2.85
N VAL A 78 -16.90 -15.83 2.92
CA VAL A 78 -16.78 -14.45 2.44
C VAL A 78 -15.75 -13.69 3.27
N GLN A 79 -15.73 -13.90 4.59
CA GLN A 79 -14.75 -13.27 5.47
C GLN A 79 -13.31 -13.69 5.14
N VAL A 80 -13.07 -14.97 4.87
CA VAL A 80 -11.75 -15.47 4.45
C VAL A 80 -11.35 -14.87 3.11
N VAL A 81 -12.27 -14.80 2.14
CA VAL A 81 -12.01 -14.15 0.85
C VAL A 81 -11.66 -12.68 1.03
N ALA A 82 -12.40 -11.95 1.88
CA ALA A 82 -12.13 -10.54 2.18
C ALA A 82 -10.75 -10.35 2.83
N LEU A 83 -10.36 -11.22 3.78
CA LEU A 83 -9.03 -11.26 4.37
C LEU A 83 -7.92 -11.40 3.31
N LEU A 84 -8.08 -12.38 2.42
CA LEU A 84 -7.10 -12.63 1.35
C LEU A 84 -7.01 -11.48 0.35
N LEU A 85 -8.16 -10.93 -0.07
CA LEU A 85 -8.20 -9.78 -0.98
C LEU A 85 -7.64 -8.52 -0.33
N GLY A 86 -7.99 -8.24 0.94
CA GLY A 86 -7.49 -7.09 1.69
C GLY A 86 -5.98 -7.14 1.89
N GLY A 87 -5.44 -8.29 2.28
CA GLY A 87 -4.00 -8.51 2.39
C GLY A 87 -3.28 -8.40 1.05
N GLY A 88 -3.85 -9.00 -0.01
CA GLY A 88 -3.30 -8.93 -1.37
C GLY A 88 -3.27 -7.50 -1.92
N LEU A 89 -4.35 -6.73 -1.72
CA LEU A 89 -4.43 -5.32 -2.11
C LEU A 89 -3.46 -4.45 -1.33
N ALA A 90 -3.34 -4.67 -0.01
CA ALA A 90 -2.36 -3.97 0.83
C ALA A 90 -0.92 -4.23 0.37
N LEU A 91 -0.58 -5.50 0.10
CA LEU A 91 0.73 -5.88 -0.43
C LEU A 91 1.01 -5.23 -1.79
N SER A 92 0.01 -5.24 -2.67
CA SER A 92 0.12 -4.69 -4.03
C SER A 92 0.31 -3.17 -4.03
N THR A 93 -0.44 -2.47 -3.19
CA THR A 93 -0.36 -1.01 -3.03
C THR A 93 0.99 -0.61 -2.45
N HIS A 94 1.45 -1.32 -1.41
CA HIS A 94 2.75 -1.07 -0.79
C HIS A 94 3.92 -1.36 -1.74
N GLY A 95 3.84 -2.46 -2.51
CA GLY A 95 4.83 -2.76 -3.55
C GLY A 95 4.87 -1.70 -4.66
N THR A 96 3.72 -1.10 -4.98
CA THR A 96 3.64 0.02 -5.92
C THR A 96 4.33 1.27 -5.37
N LYS A 97 4.08 1.63 -4.10
CA LYS A 97 4.79 2.71 -3.38
C LYS A 97 6.30 2.48 -3.41
N ALA A 98 6.75 1.30 -2.98
CA ALA A 98 8.18 0.97 -2.95
C ALA A 98 8.83 1.08 -4.34
N THR A 99 8.11 0.68 -5.40
CA THR A 99 8.60 0.82 -6.78
C THR A 99 8.68 2.29 -7.21
N ALA A 100 7.68 3.10 -6.87
CA ALA A 100 7.70 4.54 -7.15
C ALA A 100 8.85 5.24 -6.42
N ARG A 101 9.07 4.93 -5.14
CA ARG A 101 10.19 5.45 -4.34
C ARG A 101 11.54 5.01 -4.92
N ALA A 102 11.70 3.76 -5.34
CA ALA A 102 12.93 3.29 -6.00
C ALA A 102 13.23 4.07 -7.30
N ALA A 103 12.19 4.48 -8.05
CA ALA A 103 12.37 5.32 -9.23
C ALA A 103 12.74 6.76 -8.88
N VAL A 104 12.04 7.39 -7.93
CA VAL A 104 12.28 8.78 -7.51
C VAL A 104 13.62 8.94 -6.79
N ASN A 105 14.05 7.96 -6.00
CA ASN A 105 15.32 7.99 -5.26
C ASN A 105 16.56 7.85 -6.16
N THR A 106 16.40 7.61 -7.47
CA THR A 106 17.52 7.67 -8.42
C THR A 106 18.08 9.09 -8.59
N SER A 107 17.27 10.12 -8.32
CA SER A 107 17.69 11.52 -8.21
C SER A 107 16.94 12.16 -7.03
N PRO A 108 17.51 12.18 -5.82
CA PRO A 108 16.81 12.59 -4.60
C PRO A 108 16.64 14.11 -4.53
N GLU A 109 15.69 14.63 -5.30
CA GLU A 109 15.23 16.00 -5.16
C GLU A 109 14.17 16.07 -4.06
N PRO A 110 14.35 16.91 -3.02
CA PRO A 110 13.41 17.00 -1.90
C PRO A 110 11.98 17.27 -2.35
N PHE A 111 11.81 18.12 -3.38
CA PHE A 111 10.51 18.48 -3.91
C PHE A 111 9.74 17.29 -4.49
N SER A 112 10.41 16.41 -5.23
CA SER A 112 9.79 15.22 -5.83
C SER A 112 9.33 14.22 -4.77
N ASN A 113 10.15 13.99 -3.75
CA ASN A 113 9.80 13.12 -2.63
C ASN A 113 8.62 13.68 -1.82
N TRP A 114 8.65 14.98 -1.52
CA TRP A 114 7.60 15.64 -0.76
C TRP A 114 6.27 15.63 -1.52
N THR A 115 6.31 15.95 -2.82
CA THR A 115 5.13 15.95 -3.68
C THR A 115 4.52 14.56 -3.77
N LEU A 116 5.36 13.53 -3.97
CA LEU A 116 4.88 12.14 -4.02
C LEU A 116 4.22 11.74 -2.70
N SER A 117 4.87 11.99 -1.57
CA SER A 117 4.33 11.69 -0.24
C SER A 117 3.00 12.41 0.05
N ILE A 118 2.88 13.70 -0.29
CA ILE A 118 1.62 14.45 -0.10
C ILE A 118 0.52 13.88 -1.00
N LEU A 119 0.85 13.52 -2.24
CA LEU A 119 -0.11 12.94 -3.16
C LEU A 119 -0.60 11.56 -2.66
N GLU A 120 0.31 10.74 -2.12
CA GLU A 120 -0.02 9.44 -1.51
C GLU A 120 -1.03 9.59 -0.36
N ASP A 121 -0.84 10.58 0.51
CA ASP A 121 -1.76 10.87 1.61
C ASP A 121 -3.14 11.33 1.11
N VAL A 122 -3.17 12.28 0.18
CA VAL A 122 -4.41 12.79 -0.40
C VAL A 122 -5.19 11.67 -1.09
N ILE A 123 -4.50 10.83 -1.87
CA ILE A 123 -5.13 9.67 -2.52
C ILE A 123 -5.65 8.69 -1.48
N THR A 124 -4.90 8.42 -0.42
CA THR A 124 -5.29 7.45 0.62
C THR A 124 -6.51 7.92 1.42
N ILE A 125 -6.53 9.19 1.84
CA ILE A 125 -7.68 9.79 2.53
C ILE A 125 -8.89 9.83 1.57
N GLY A 126 -8.68 10.29 0.33
CA GLY A 126 -9.73 10.35 -0.68
C GLY A 126 -10.31 8.97 -1.01
N ALA A 127 -9.46 7.95 -1.12
CA ALA A 127 -9.88 6.57 -1.33
C ALA A 127 -10.68 6.02 -0.15
N ALA A 128 -10.29 6.32 1.10
CA ALA A 128 -11.05 5.93 2.28
C ALA A 128 -12.44 6.58 2.32
N VAL A 129 -12.52 7.89 2.01
CA VAL A 129 -13.80 8.61 1.92
C VAL A 129 -14.66 8.05 0.78
N LEU A 130 -14.08 7.84 -0.40
CA LEU A 130 -14.78 7.29 -1.57
C LEU A 130 -15.28 5.87 -1.32
N ALA A 131 -14.48 5.03 -0.66
CA ALA A 131 -14.85 3.65 -0.31
C ALA A 131 -16.13 3.59 0.51
N VAL A 132 -16.33 4.58 1.37
CA VAL A 132 -17.46 4.64 2.29
C VAL A 132 -18.66 5.34 1.65
N LEU A 133 -18.46 6.48 1.00
CA LEU A 133 -19.55 7.27 0.43
C LEU A 133 -20.07 6.71 -0.90
N ASN A 134 -19.20 6.11 -1.73
CA ASN A 134 -19.54 5.55 -3.02
C ASN A 134 -18.82 4.21 -3.27
N PRO A 135 -19.22 3.13 -2.57
CA PRO A 135 -18.52 1.83 -2.63
C PRO A 135 -18.41 1.25 -4.04
N VAL A 136 -19.42 1.46 -4.90
CA VAL A 136 -19.42 0.98 -6.29
C VAL A 136 -18.33 1.67 -7.11
N VAL A 137 -18.14 2.99 -6.94
CA VAL A 137 -17.10 3.73 -7.64
C VAL A 137 -15.73 3.25 -7.16
N MET A 138 -15.55 3.08 -5.85
CA MET A 138 -14.31 2.53 -5.30
C MET A 138 -14.01 1.12 -5.81
N LEU A 139 -15.03 0.26 -5.93
CA LEU A 139 -14.88 -1.08 -6.51
C LEU A 139 -14.36 -1.00 -7.94
N VAL A 140 -14.91 -0.10 -8.77
CA VAL A 140 -14.40 0.13 -10.14
C VAL A 140 -12.94 0.59 -10.12
N VAL A 141 -12.58 1.51 -9.24
CA VAL A 141 -11.18 1.97 -9.09
C VAL A 141 -10.26 0.81 -8.71
N ILE A 142 -10.65 -0.03 -7.75
CA ILE A 142 -9.89 -1.21 -7.35
C ILE A 142 -9.73 -2.19 -8.52
N LEU A 143 -10.80 -2.45 -9.27
CA LEU A 143 -10.74 -3.34 -10.44
C LEU A 143 -9.77 -2.81 -11.51
N ILE A 144 -9.81 -1.50 -11.79
CA ILE A 144 -8.86 -0.86 -12.71
C ILE A 144 -7.43 -1.01 -12.19
N PHE A 145 -7.19 -0.75 -10.90
CA PHE A 145 -5.88 -0.92 -10.28
C PHE A 145 -5.37 -2.36 -10.39
N LEU A 146 -6.22 -3.35 -10.11
CA LEU A 146 -5.87 -4.76 -10.22
C LEU A 146 -5.55 -5.17 -11.66
N LEU A 147 -6.31 -4.68 -12.64
CA LEU A 147 -6.02 -4.93 -14.07
C LEU A 147 -4.67 -4.33 -14.48
N LEU A 148 -4.37 -3.11 -14.05
CA LEU A 148 -3.07 -2.47 -14.29
C LEU A 148 -1.93 -3.25 -13.62
N LEU A 149 -2.12 -3.67 -12.38
CA LEU A 149 -1.14 -4.48 -11.65
C LEU A 149 -0.90 -5.81 -12.35
N ALA A 150 -1.95 -6.55 -12.71
CA ALA A 150 -1.84 -7.82 -13.43
C ALA A 150 -1.10 -7.67 -14.76
N TRP A 151 -1.23 -6.53 -15.43
CA TRP A 151 -0.53 -6.22 -16.67
C TRP A 151 0.95 -5.82 -16.47
N ILE A 152 1.26 -5.06 -15.42
CA ILE A 152 2.61 -4.51 -15.16
C ILE A 152 3.50 -5.51 -14.44
N LEU A 153 2.96 -6.22 -13.44
CA LEU A 153 3.70 -7.15 -12.58
C LEU A 153 4.57 -8.16 -13.35
N PRO A 154 4.09 -8.88 -14.39
CA PRO A 154 4.94 -9.81 -15.13
C PRO A 154 6.09 -9.11 -15.85
N LYS A 155 5.94 -7.84 -16.27
CA LYS A 155 7.02 -7.07 -16.91
C LYS A 155 8.10 -6.72 -15.90
N VAL A 156 7.71 -6.29 -14.70
CA VAL A 156 8.63 -5.97 -13.60
C VAL A 156 9.41 -7.21 -13.17
N LEU A 157 8.72 -8.33 -12.95
CA LEU A 157 9.35 -9.60 -12.56
C LEU A 157 10.34 -10.11 -13.61
N ARG A 158 10.02 -9.98 -14.90
CA ARG A 158 10.96 -10.34 -15.99
C ARG A 158 12.22 -9.47 -15.96
N ARG A 159 12.09 -8.16 -15.75
CA ARG A 159 13.25 -7.24 -15.64
C ARG A 159 14.12 -7.58 -14.44
N LEU A 160 13.51 -7.79 -13.27
CA LEU A 160 14.23 -8.14 -12.04
C LEU A 160 14.99 -9.46 -12.20
N ARG A 161 14.35 -10.50 -12.77
CA ARG A 161 15.01 -11.78 -13.05
C ARG A 161 16.23 -11.62 -13.97
N ARG A 162 16.13 -10.80 -15.02
CA ARG A 162 17.26 -10.51 -15.93
C ARG A 162 18.43 -9.85 -15.19
N MET A 163 18.15 -8.84 -14.37
CA MET A 163 19.18 -8.14 -13.59
C MET A 163 19.90 -9.10 -12.62
N LEU A 164 19.14 -9.95 -11.92
CA LEU A 164 19.70 -10.95 -11.00
C LEU A 164 20.53 -12.00 -11.74
N THR A 165 20.10 -12.47 -12.91
CA THR A 165 20.90 -13.40 -13.72
C THR A 165 22.19 -12.76 -14.24
N THR A 166 22.14 -11.51 -14.68
CA THR A 166 23.32 -10.75 -15.12
C THR A 166 24.30 -10.55 -13.97
N ALA A 167 23.83 -10.12 -12.79
CA ALA A 167 24.66 -9.97 -11.60
C ALA A 167 25.30 -11.31 -11.19
N ARG A 168 24.52 -12.40 -11.16
CA ARG A 168 25.02 -13.75 -10.85
C ARG A 168 26.10 -14.22 -11.85
N ASN A 169 25.97 -13.89 -13.13
CA ASN A 169 26.96 -14.26 -14.15
C ASN A 169 28.24 -13.42 -14.06
N PHE A 170 28.11 -12.14 -13.69
CA PHE A 170 29.24 -11.25 -13.40
C PHE A 170 30.05 -11.73 -12.18
N PHE A 171 29.38 -12.04 -11.06
CA PHE A 171 30.05 -12.59 -9.87
C PHE A 171 30.64 -14.01 -10.07
N ARG A 172 30.24 -14.72 -11.13
CA ARG A 172 30.82 -16.02 -11.53
C ARG A 172 32.00 -15.89 -12.49
N GLY A 173 32.50 -14.68 -12.75
CA GLY A 173 33.72 -14.45 -13.53
C GLY A 173 33.56 -14.56 -15.05
N ARG A 174 32.34 -14.52 -15.58
CA ARG A 174 32.14 -14.46 -17.04
C ARG A 174 32.39 -13.04 -17.54
N PRO A 175 33.25 -12.83 -18.56
CA PRO A 175 33.55 -11.49 -19.07
C PRO A 175 32.30 -10.84 -19.68
N LEU A 176 32.13 -9.53 -19.45
CA LEU A 176 30.97 -8.74 -19.90
C LEU A 176 30.73 -8.80 -21.43
N SER A 177 31.76 -9.12 -22.20
CA SER A 177 31.70 -9.31 -23.65
C SER A 177 30.85 -10.52 -24.09
N GLU A 178 30.73 -11.56 -23.26
CA GLU A 178 29.88 -12.73 -23.54
C GLU A 178 28.40 -12.50 -23.13
N ILE A 179 28.14 -11.58 -22.21
CA ILE A 179 26.81 -11.34 -21.62
C ILE A 179 25.94 -10.41 -22.51
N SER A 180 26.54 -9.51 -23.29
CA SER A 180 25.77 -8.59 -24.16
C SER A 180 25.25 -9.20 -25.46
N ARG A 181 25.62 -10.46 -25.76
CA ARG A 181 25.24 -11.18 -26.99
C ARG A 181 24.01 -12.09 -26.83
N SER A 182 23.38 -12.14 -25.65
CA SER A 182 22.19 -12.96 -25.34
C SER A 182 21.00 -12.12 -24.90
#